data_AF-A0AAE1WAD8-F1
#
_entry.id   AF-A0AAE1WAD8-F1
#
_cell.length_a   1.000
_cell.length_b   1.000
_cell.length_c   1.000
_cell.angle_alpha   90.00
_cell.angle_beta   90.00
_cell.angle_gamma   90.00
#
_symmetry.space_group_name_H-M   'P 1'
#
loop_
_entity.id
_entity.type
_entity.pdbx_description
1 polymer ?
#
loop_
_entity_poly.entity_id
_entity_poly.type
_entity_poly.pdbx_seq_one_letter_code
_entity_poly.pdbx_strand_id
1 'polypeptide(L)'
;MMTETTSMKEQLAQMAQSIANLQKIIEDKDLQIAHLTSNQEHTNVEEPHDNHKHASLSNHVENKKQVDKTPPMCDSVKNSTHSETSITALSIQQFTRRTVSMVEFTNIRQWKDEPIIEYINRWRALSLNCKDKLSETSAIEMCVQGMHWGLVYILQGIKQRNFEELATRAYDMELSIANHKQNFQLASKT
;
A
#
# COMPACT_ATOMS: atom_id res chain seq x y z
N MET A 1 -20.57 -54.06 -3.88
CA MET A 1 -19.92 -52.76 -4.17
C MET A 1 -20.96 -51.65 -4.04
N MET A 2 -21.02 -50.91 -2.93
CA MET A 2 -21.87 -49.70 -2.77
C MET A 2 -21.44 -48.82 -1.56
N THR A 3 -20.14 -48.57 -1.35
CA THR A 3 -19.67 -47.81 -0.17
C THR A 3 -18.85 -46.56 -0.49
N GLU A 4 -18.79 -46.12 -1.74
CA GLU A 4 -17.99 -44.93 -2.12
C GLU A 4 -18.83 -43.65 -2.22
N THR A 5 -20.14 -43.75 -2.47
CA THR A 5 -21.01 -42.59 -2.66
C THR A 5 -21.47 -41.95 -1.35
N THR A 6 -21.50 -42.69 -0.24
CA THR A 6 -21.88 -42.17 1.09
C THR A 6 -20.78 -41.28 1.68
N SER A 7 -19.51 -41.63 1.46
CA SER A 7 -18.35 -40.93 2.01
C SER A 7 -18.21 -39.50 1.48
N MET A 8 -18.36 -39.28 0.17
CA MET A 8 -18.26 -37.94 -0.43
C MET A 8 -19.39 -37.00 0.03
N LYS A 9 -20.62 -37.52 0.19
CA LYS A 9 -21.75 -36.75 0.71
C LYS A 9 -21.53 -36.35 2.17
N GLU A 10 -20.96 -37.24 2.96
CA GLU A 10 -20.63 -36.97 4.35
C GLU A 10 -19.49 -35.95 4.48
N GLN A 11 -18.46 -36.03 3.63
CA GLN A 11 -17.41 -35.00 3.56
C GLN A 11 -17.97 -33.63 3.14
N LEU A 12 -18.93 -33.60 2.20
CA LEU A 12 -19.59 -32.36 1.79
C LEU A 12 -20.40 -31.75 2.94
N ALA A 13 -21.11 -32.58 3.72
CA ALA A 13 -21.86 -32.14 4.89
C ALA A 13 -20.93 -31.60 5.99
N GLN A 14 -19.80 -32.27 6.24
CA GLN A 14 -18.78 -31.81 7.20
C GLN A 14 -18.15 -30.48 6.78
N MET A 15 -17.90 -30.29 5.48
CA MET A 15 -17.40 -29.04 4.94
C MET A 15 -18.42 -27.91 5.09
N ALA A 16 -19.69 -28.17 4.77
CA ALA A 16 -20.78 -27.21 4.96
C ALA A 16 -20.93 -26.79 6.43
N GLN A 17 -20.82 -27.75 7.36
CA GLN A 17 -20.87 -27.47 8.79
C GLN A 17 -19.66 -26.65 9.28
N SER A 18 -18.47 -26.94 8.76
CA SER A 18 -17.26 -26.16 9.06
C SER A 18 -17.36 -24.73 8.57
N ILE A 19 -17.93 -24.52 7.37
CA ILE A 19 -18.19 -23.19 6.82
C ILE A 19 -19.16 -22.42 7.72
N ALA A 20 -20.27 -23.03 8.13
CA ALA A 20 -21.25 -22.38 9.01
C ALA A 20 -20.64 -21.99 10.37
N ASN A 21 -19.81 -22.86 10.95
CA ASN A 21 -19.12 -22.57 12.20
C ASN A 21 -18.15 -21.38 12.06
N LEU A 22 -17.38 -21.33 10.97
CA LEU A 22 -16.47 -20.23 10.70
C LEU A 22 -17.21 -18.92 10.45
N GLN A 23 -18.33 -18.94 9.71
CA GLN A 23 -19.18 -17.77 9.50
C GLN A 23 -19.66 -17.18 10.82
N LYS A 24 -20.18 -18.03 11.72
CA LYS A 24 -20.63 -17.60 13.05
C LYS A 24 -19.51 -16.98 13.89
N ILE A 25 -18.29 -17.52 13.81
CA ILE A 25 -17.13 -16.98 14.54
C ILE A 25 -16.73 -15.62 13.96
N ILE A 26 -16.81 -15.45 12.64
CA ILE A 26 -16.50 -14.17 11.99
C ILE A 26 -17.53 -13.11 12.42
N GLU A 27 -18.82 -13.44 12.37
CA GLU A 27 -19.89 -12.53 12.82
C GLU A 27 -19.74 -12.11 14.28
N ASP A 28 -19.41 -13.04 15.18
CA ASP A 28 -19.16 -12.72 16.60
C ASP A 28 -17.95 -11.79 16.77
N LYS A 29 -16.87 -12.02 16.01
CA LYS A 29 -15.69 -11.15 16.03
C LYS A 29 -15.99 -9.77 15.45
N ASP A 30 -16.80 -9.66 14.40
CA ASP A 30 -17.21 -8.38 13.83
C ASP A 30 -18.04 -7.56 14.84
N LEU A 31 -18.90 -8.22 15.64
CA LEU A 31 -19.63 -7.58 16.73
C LEU A 31 -18.67 -7.08 17.84
N GLN A 32 -17.65 -7.87 18.20
CA GLN A 32 -16.65 -7.44 19.17
C GLN A 32 -15.85 -6.23 18.66
N ILE A 33 -15.52 -6.19 17.37
CA ILE A 33 -14.86 -5.04 16.75
C ILE A 33 -15.76 -3.81 16.84
N ALA A 34 -17.04 -3.91 16.46
CA ALA A 34 -17.98 -2.79 16.53
C ALA A 34 -18.14 -2.22 17.95
N HIS A 35 -18.21 -3.09 18.96
CA HIS A 35 -18.30 -2.67 20.36
C HIS A 35 -17.04 -1.94 20.86
N LEU A 36 -15.85 -2.42 20.48
CA LEU A 36 -14.59 -1.75 20.81
C LEU A 36 -14.46 -0.40 20.10
N THR A 37 -14.86 -0.32 18.83
CA THR A 37 -14.87 0.93 18.06
C THR A 37 -15.81 1.97 18.67
N SER A 38 -17.01 1.58 19.11
CA SER A 38 -17.98 2.49 19.74
C SER A 38 -17.50 3.07 21.08
N ASN A 39 -16.71 2.33 21.85
CA ASN A 39 -16.19 2.79 23.14
C ASN A 39 -15.01 3.78 23.00
N GLN A 40 -14.49 3.96 21.79
CA GLN A 40 -13.36 4.86 21.51
C GLN A 40 -13.82 6.27 21.10
N GLU A 41 -15.12 6.49 20.87
CA GLU A 41 -15.69 7.79 20.46
C GLU A 41 -16.23 8.66 21.62
N HIS A 42 -16.16 8.19 22.88
CA HIS A 42 -16.63 8.94 24.07
C HIS A 42 -15.51 9.42 25.00
N THR A 43 -14.39 9.91 24.44
CA THR A 43 -13.45 10.79 25.18
C THR A 43 -13.05 11.99 24.32
N ASN A 44 -14.03 12.81 23.95
CA ASN A 44 -13.80 14.22 23.67
C ASN A 44 -14.62 15.02 24.69
N VAL A 45 -13.96 15.41 25.78
CA VAL A 45 -14.41 16.56 26.59
C VAL A 45 -13.48 17.69 26.21
N GLU A 46 -14.03 18.61 25.41
CA GLU A 46 -13.57 19.99 25.30
C GLU A 46 -13.49 20.61 26.70
N GLU A 47 -12.40 21.31 27.01
CA GLU A 47 -12.49 22.71 27.46
C GLU A 47 -11.12 23.43 27.40
N PRO A 48 -11.13 24.77 27.27
CA PRO A 48 -10.00 25.61 26.86
C PRO A 48 -9.29 26.26 28.05
N HIS A 49 -8.02 26.64 27.91
CA HIS A 49 -7.43 27.63 28.82
C HIS A 49 -6.38 28.52 28.17
N ASP A 50 -6.64 29.82 28.32
CA ASP A 50 -5.93 30.99 27.80
C ASP A 50 -4.58 31.29 28.48
N ASN A 51 -3.67 31.84 27.66
CA ASN A 51 -2.72 32.93 27.88
C ASN A 51 -1.74 32.93 29.09
N HIS A 52 -0.44 32.89 28.76
CA HIS A 52 0.44 34.01 29.14
C HIS A 52 1.68 34.15 28.23
N LYS A 53 1.88 35.37 27.73
CA LYS A 53 3.11 35.86 27.08
C LYS A 53 4.15 36.16 28.17
N HIS A 54 5.44 36.00 27.88
CA HIS A 54 6.44 37.00 28.26
C HIS A 54 7.67 36.87 27.36
N ALA A 55 8.10 38.03 26.84
CA ALA A 55 9.24 38.24 25.98
C ALA A 55 10.50 38.64 26.80
N SER A 56 11.69 38.30 26.30
CA SER A 56 12.96 39.07 26.35
C SER A 56 14.05 38.19 25.70
N LEU A 57 14.68 38.56 24.58
CA LEU A 57 15.71 39.58 24.30
C LEU A 57 17.16 39.16 24.65
N SER A 58 18.06 39.49 23.72
CA SER A 58 19.55 39.54 23.77
C SER A 58 20.32 38.21 23.59
N ASN A 59 21.37 38.07 22.77
CA ASN A 59 22.27 39.04 22.14
C ASN A 59 22.80 38.61 20.75
N HIS A 60 23.08 39.65 19.98
CA HIS A 60 23.87 39.83 18.77
C HIS A 60 25.35 39.43 18.90
N VAL A 61 25.95 38.87 17.83
CA VAL A 61 27.26 39.31 17.27
C VAL A 61 27.29 38.97 15.76
N GLU A 62 27.60 40.00 14.96
CA GLU A 62 27.88 39.99 13.52
C GLU A 62 29.17 39.23 13.14
N ASN A 63 29.19 38.65 11.94
CA ASN A 63 30.27 38.92 10.99
C ASN A 63 29.82 38.70 9.53
N LYS A 64 30.10 39.72 8.69
CA LYS A 64 29.78 39.86 7.26
C LYS A 64 30.85 39.23 6.35
N LYS A 65 30.42 38.65 5.22
CA LYS A 65 30.93 38.88 3.83
C LYS A 65 30.14 38.00 2.86
N GLN A 66 29.10 38.48 2.18
CA GLN A 66 29.04 39.21 0.89
C GLN A 66 29.82 38.58 -0.28
N VAL A 67 29.06 38.27 -1.36
CA VAL A 67 29.33 38.36 -2.82
C VAL A 67 28.54 37.22 -3.50
N ASP A 68 27.77 37.33 -4.59
CA ASP A 68 27.20 38.41 -5.42
C ASP A 68 26.31 37.71 -6.49
N LYS A 69 25.34 38.46 -7.05
CA LYS A 69 24.59 38.32 -8.33
C LYS A 69 23.35 37.41 -8.49
N THR A 70 22.30 38.13 -8.92
CA THR A 70 20.90 37.88 -9.28
C THR A 70 20.73 37.08 -10.61
N PRO A 71 19.50 36.61 -10.97
CA PRO A 71 19.20 35.53 -11.92
C PRO A 71 18.82 36.04 -13.33
N PRO A 72 18.60 35.13 -14.31
CA PRO A 72 17.75 35.45 -15.45
C PRO A 72 16.53 34.53 -15.59
N MET A 73 15.40 35.18 -15.83
CA MET A 73 14.15 34.66 -16.39
C MET A 73 14.27 34.61 -17.93
N CYS A 74 13.60 33.66 -18.58
CA CYS A 74 13.08 33.85 -19.94
C CYS A 74 11.78 33.06 -20.18
N ASP A 75 10.84 33.75 -20.83
CA ASP A 75 9.42 33.44 -20.99
C ASP A 75 9.07 32.50 -22.16
N SER A 76 8.01 31.71 -21.92
CA SER A 76 6.90 31.27 -22.79
C SER A 76 7.07 31.00 -24.29
N VAL A 77 6.67 29.79 -24.72
CA VAL A 77 5.77 29.58 -25.90
C VAL A 77 4.76 28.46 -25.59
N LYS A 78 3.48 28.74 -25.89
CA LYS A 78 2.30 27.87 -25.71
C LYS A 78 1.99 27.09 -27.00
N ASN A 79 1.53 25.84 -26.86
CA ASN A 79 0.60 25.22 -27.82
C ASN A 79 -0.19 24.04 -27.18
N SER A 80 -1.46 24.36 -26.91
CA SER A 80 -2.71 23.59 -26.94
C SER A 80 -2.74 22.05 -26.91
N THR A 81 -3.50 21.55 -25.90
CA THR A 81 -4.54 20.49 -25.95
C THR A 81 -4.08 19.09 -26.41
N HIS A 82 -4.10 18.05 -25.58
CA HIS A 82 -5.31 17.37 -25.11
C HIS A 82 -5.19 16.84 -23.67
N SER A 83 -6.32 16.87 -23.00
CA SER A 83 -6.64 16.45 -21.63
C SER A 83 -6.22 15.02 -21.27
N GLU A 84 -5.04 14.84 -20.66
CA GLU A 84 -4.72 13.63 -19.88
C GLU A 84 -3.92 13.92 -18.59
N THR A 85 -3.69 15.18 -18.23
CA THR A 85 -2.79 15.56 -17.12
C THR A 85 -3.48 15.71 -15.75
N SER A 86 -4.57 15.00 -15.49
CA SER A 86 -5.33 15.21 -14.25
C SER A 86 -5.65 13.97 -13.43
N ILE A 87 -5.52 12.74 -13.95
CA ILE A 87 -5.82 11.55 -13.13
C ILE A 87 -4.55 11.00 -12.47
N THR A 88 -3.44 10.89 -13.21
CA THR A 88 -2.14 10.44 -12.67
C THR A 88 -1.52 11.49 -11.73
N ALA A 89 -1.61 12.77 -12.06
CA ALA A 89 -1.09 13.86 -11.23
C ALA A 89 -1.81 13.98 -9.88
N LEU A 90 -3.15 13.84 -9.85
CA LEU A 90 -3.92 13.84 -8.61
C LEU A 90 -3.68 12.58 -7.77
N SER A 91 -3.53 11.40 -8.41
CA SER A 91 -3.25 10.16 -7.69
C SER A 91 -1.88 10.17 -7.02
N ILE A 92 -0.86 10.74 -7.68
CA ILE A 92 0.45 10.93 -7.05
C ILE A 92 0.37 11.97 -5.90
N GLN A 93 -0.39 13.05 -6.10
CA GLN A 93 -0.51 14.14 -5.12
C GLN A 93 -1.25 13.75 -3.83
N GLN A 94 -2.27 12.88 -3.89
CA GLN A 94 -3.00 12.43 -2.69
C GLN A 94 -2.15 11.57 -1.75
N PHE A 95 -1.23 10.75 -2.29
CA PHE A 95 -0.33 9.90 -1.50
C PHE A 95 0.93 10.64 -1.03
N THR A 96 1.32 11.73 -1.71
CA THR A 96 2.49 12.55 -1.34
C THR A 96 2.26 13.41 -0.09
N ARG A 97 1.01 13.56 0.39
CA ARG A 97 0.66 14.43 1.53
C ARG A 97 0.47 13.72 2.87
N ARG A 98 0.41 12.39 2.90
CA ARG A 98 0.19 11.65 4.16
C ARG A 98 1.47 10.96 4.59
N THR A 99 1.95 11.33 5.78
CA THR A 99 3.10 10.68 6.38
C THR A 99 2.66 9.38 7.03
N VAL A 100 3.10 8.25 6.47
CA VAL A 100 2.73 6.90 6.90
C VAL A 100 3.71 6.35 7.94
N SER A 101 3.21 5.53 8.85
CA SER A 101 3.93 4.83 9.91
C SER A 101 4.19 3.37 9.54
N MET A 102 5.12 2.71 10.25
CA MET A 102 5.47 1.31 10.01
C MET A 102 4.27 0.34 10.01
N VAL A 103 3.26 0.57 10.85
CA VAL A 103 2.05 -0.27 10.95
C VAL A 103 1.12 -0.11 9.75
N GLU A 104 1.12 1.05 9.09
CA GLU A 104 0.31 1.23 7.89
C GLU A 104 0.88 0.41 6.73
N PHE A 105 2.21 0.31 6.63
CA PHE A 105 2.88 -0.49 5.61
C PHE A 105 2.53 -1.98 5.66
N THR A 106 2.37 -2.56 6.86
CA THR A 106 2.02 -3.99 6.99
C THR A 106 0.62 -4.31 6.47
N ASN A 107 -0.25 -3.30 6.34
CA ASN A 107 -1.61 -3.47 5.83
C ASN A 107 -1.70 -3.21 4.32
N ILE A 108 -0.64 -2.72 3.68
CA ILE A 108 -0.65 -2.45 2.25
C ILE A 108 -0.47 -3.77 1.50
N ARG A 109 -1.53 -4.18 0.79
CA ARG A 109 -1.54 -5.36 -0.06
C ARG A 109 -1.86 -4.96 -1.51
N GLN A 110 -1.41 -5.79 -2.44
CA GLN A 110 -1.78 -5.69 -3.85
C GLN A 110 -3.27 -6.00 -3.98
N TRP A 111 -4.01 -5.15 -4.70
CA TRP A 111 -5.42 -5.41 -4.93
C TRP A 111 -5.63 -6.51 -5.99
N LYS A 112 -6.84 -7.06 -6.06
CA LYS A 112 -7.16 -8.22 -6.92
C LYS A 112 -6.90 -7.96 -8.40
N ASP A 113 -7.15 -6.74 -8.85
CA ASP A 113 -7.05 -6.33 -10.26
C ASP A 113 -6.04 -5.18 -10.46
N GLU A 114 -5.19 -4.92 -9.46
CA GLU A 114 -4.12 -3.92 -9.55
C GLU A 114 -2.88 -4.53 -10.21
N PRO A 115 -2.40 -3.97 -11.35
CA PRO A 115 -1.16 -4.40 -11.97
C PRO A 115 0.02 -4.27 -11.02
N ILE A 116 0.97 -5.20 -11.09
CA ILE A 116 2.09 -5.22 -10.14
C ILE A 116 2.94 -3.94 -10.17
N ILE A 117 3.06 -3.32 -11.34
CA ILE A 117 3.79 -2.07 -11.52
C ILE A 117 3.12 -0.91 -10.76
N GLU A 118 1.79 -0.81 -10.81
CA GLU A 118 1.04 0.22 -10.10
C GLU A 118 1.16 0.05 -8.58
N TYR A 119 1.07 -1.20 -8.12
CA TYR A 119 1.31 -1.54 -6.71
C TYR A 119 2.70 -1.13 -6.23
N ILE A 120 3.75 -1.45 -7.01
CA ILE A 120 5.14 -1.12 -6.68
C ILE A 120 5.35 0.40 -6.65
N ASN A 121 4.78 1.12 -7.63
CA ASN A 121 4.88 2.58 -7.69
C ASN A 121 4.18 3.24 -6.49
N ARG A 122 3.00 2.73 -6.09
CA ARG A 122 2.27 3.15 -4.89
C ARG A 122 3.10 2.92 -3.63
N TRP A 123 3.72 1.75 -3.49
CA TRP A 123 4.61 1.44 -2.37
C TRP A 123 5.83 2.34 -2.32
N ARG A 124 6.48 2.59 -3.46
CA ARG A 124 7.65 3.47 -3.56
C ARG A 124 7.32 4.91 -3.16
N ALA A 125 6.16 5.41 -3.58
CA ALA A 125 5.70 6.74 -3.18
C ALA A 125 5.43 6.82 -1.67
N LEU A 126 4.84 5.77 -1.08
CA LEU A 126 4.56 5.71 0.35
C LEU A 126 5.85 5.59 1.18
N SER A 127 6.81 4.77 0.75
CA SER A 127 8.08 4.57 1.47
C SER A 127 8.90 5.86 1.60
N LEU A 128 8.83 6.73 0.58
CA LEU A 128 9.48 8.05 0.61
C LEU A 128 8.86 9.01 1.64
N ASN A 129 7.59 8.82 1.99
CA ASN A 129 6.85 9.63 2.95
C ASN A 129 6.77 9.00 4.36
N CYS A 130 7.62 8.01 4.67
CA CYS A 130 7.60 7.31 5.96
C CYS A 130 8.23 8.16 7.09
N LYS A 131 7.56 8.22 8.26
CA LYS A 131 8.08 8.92 9.46
C LYS A 131 9.35 8.27 10.01
N ASP A 132 9.41 6.95 9.96
CA ASP A 132 10.32 6.14 10.75
C ASP A 132 11.65 5.84 10.03
N LYS A 133 11.95 6.57 8.92
CA LYS A 133 13.12 6.35 8.05
C LYS A 133 13.28 4.87 7.66
N LEU A 134 12.41 4.42 6.77
CA LEU A 134 12.45 3.06 6.23
C LEU A 134 13.65 2.90 5.27
N SER A 135 14.47 1.86 5.48
CA SER A 135 15.53 1.52 4.52
C SER A 135 14.92 1.00 3.21
N GLU A 136 15.56 1.25 2.08
CA GLU A 136 15.06 0.76 0.78
C GLU A 136 14.95 -0.77 0.77
N THR A 137 15.90 -1.48 1.39
CA THR A 137 15.85 -2.94 1.51
C THR A 137 14.64 -3.41 2.32
N SER A 138 14.38 -2.81 3.48
CA SER A 138 13.19 -3.15 4.28
C SER A 138 11.90 -2.80 3.55
N ALA A 139 11.86 -1.68 2.82
CA ALA A 139 10.72 -1.28 2.00
C ALA A 139 10.43 -2.31 0.90
N ILE A 140 11.47 -2.83 0.25
CA ILE A 140 11.36 -3.87 -0.77
C ILE A 140 10.85 -5.19 -0.17
N GLU A 141 11.42 -5.63 0.95
CA GLU A 141 11.01 -6.87 1.62
C GLU A 141 9.52 -6.82 2.04
N MET A 142 9.08 -5.70 2.62
CA MET A 142 7.69 -5.49 2.99
C MET A 142 6.78 -5.37 1.76
N CYS A 143 7.22 -4.66 0.72
CA CYS A 143 6.50 -4.55 -0.55
C CYS A 143 6.25 -5.93 -1.16
N VAL A 144 7.25 -6.81 -1.19
CA VAL A 144 7.14 -8.19 -1.68
C VAL A 144 6.14 -8.98 -0.84
N GLN A 145 6.13 -8.85 0.49
CA GLN A 145 5.18 -9.56 1.35
C GLN A 145 3.72 -9.19 1.09
N GLY A 146 3.44 -7.97 0.64
CA GLY A 146 2.09 -7.52 0.31
C GLY A 146 1.60 -7.92 -1.09
N MET A 147 2.43 -8.53 -1.93
CA MET A 147 2.06 -8.94 -3.30
C MET A 147 1.15 -10.18 -3.32
N HIS A 148 0.60 -10.49 -4.50
CA HIS A 148 -0.08 -11.78 -4.72
C HIS A 148 0.85 -12.96 -4.39
N TRP A 149 0.32 -13.98 -3.72
CA TRP A 149 1.07 -15.15 -3.22
C TRP A 149 1.98 -15.81 -4.27
N GLY A 150 1.51 -15.90 -5.52
CA GLY A 150 2.30 -16.47 -6.62
C GLY A 150 3.59 -15.69 -6.90
N LEU A 151 3.57 -14.36 -6.73
CA LEU A 151 4.75 -13.51 -6.86
C LEU A 151 5.64 -13.60 -5.62
N VAL A 152 5.06 -13.60 -4.41
CA VAL A 152 5.80 -13.70 -3.14
C VAL A 152 6.72 -14.92 -3.14
N TYR A 153 6.17 -16.09 -3.49
CA TYR A 153 6.93 -17.34 -3.48
C TYR A 153 8.14 -17.31 -4.42
N ILE A 154 7.97 -16.72 -5.60
CA ILE A 154 9.03 -16.67 -6.60
C ILE A 154 10.05 -15.60 -6.25
N LEU A 155 9.61 -14.42 -5.77
CA LEU A 155 10.48 -13.28 -5.48
C LEU A 155 11.25 -13.42 -4.17
N GLN A 156 10.79 -14.21 -3.18
CA GLN A 156 11.53 -14.48 -1.93
C GLN A 156 12.89 -15.14 -2.16
N GLY A 157 13.06 -15.92 -3.24
CA GLY A 157 14.33 -16.57 -3.57
C GLY A 157 15.37 -15.63 -4.20
N ILE A 158 15.02 -14.38 -4.50
CA ILE A 158 15.89 -13.42 -5.18
C ILE A 158 15.99 -12.16 -4.34
N LYS A 159 17.21 -11.70 -4.09
CA LYS A 159 17.43 -10.37 -3.49
C LYS A 159 17.35 -9.30 -4.58
N GLN A 160 16.28 -8.50 -4.58
CA GLN A 160 16.22 -7.27 -5.36
C GLN A 160 16.92 -6.15 -4.57
N ARG A 161 17.82 -5.41 -5.23
CA ARG A 161 18.61 -4.36 -4.57
C ARG A 161 17.88 -3.02 -4.54
N ASN A 162 16.96 -2.81 -5.46
CA ASN A 162 16.20 -1.57 -5.62
C ASN A 162 14.79 -1.87 -6.19
N PHE A 163 13.93 -0.86 -6.16
CA PHE A 163 12.56 -0.97 -6.67
C PHE A 163 12.47 -1.19 -8.20
N GLU A 164 13.47 -0.80 -8.98
CA GLU A 164 13.47 -0.95 -10.44
C GLU A 164 13.71 -2.40 -10.87
N GLU A 165 14.69 -3.06 -10.23
CA GLU A 165 14.91 -4.51 -10.38
C GLU A 165 13.68 -5.30 -9.96
N LEU A 166 13.04 -4.89 -8.86
CA LEU A 166 11.79 -5.49 -8.40
C LEU A 166 10.66 -5.31 -9.42
N ALA A 167 10.46 -4.10 -9.93
CA ALA A 167 9.41 -3.78 -10.91
C ALA A 167 9.54 -4.63 -12.18
N THR A 168 10.73 -4.62 -12.78
CA THR A 168 11.00 -5.38 -14.01
C THR A 168 10.74 -6.87 -13.80
N ARG A 169 11.29 -7.44 -12.72
CA ARG A 169 11.18 -8.87 -12.47
C ARG A 169 9.76 -9.31 -12.09
N ALA A 170 9.07 -8.50 -11.28
CA ALA A 170 7.72 -8.81 -10.88
C ALA A 170 6.75 -8.72 -12.08
N TYR A 171 6.97 -7.77 -12.99
CA TYR A 171 6.23 -7.66 -14.25
C TYR A 171 6.41 -8.89 -15.15
N ASP A 172 7.65 -9.33 -15.39
CA ASP A 172 7.92 -10.52 -16.20
C ASP A 172 7.23 -11.77 -15.63
N MET A 173 7.21 -11.88 -14.30
CA MET A 173 6.56 -12.99 -13.60
C MET A 173 5.03 -12.91 -13.66
N GLU A 174 4.46 -11.71 -13.48
CA GLU A 174 3.02 -11.49 -13.63
C GLU A 174 2.54 -11.90 -15.03
N LEU A 175 3.31 -11.54 -16.07
CA LEU A 175 3.02 -11.91 -17.45
C LEU A 175 3.10 -13.43 -17.66
N SER A 176 4.11 -14.09 -17.09
CA SER A 176 4.24 -15.56 -17.15
C SER A 176 3.03 -16.27 -16.53
N ILE A 177 2.61 -15.83 -15.33
CA ILE A 177 1.44 -16.38 -14.64
C ILE A 177 0.15 -16.17 -15.46
N ALA A 178 -0.01 -14.98 -16.05
CA ALA A 178 -1.15 -14.67 -16.90
C ALA A 178 -1.21 -15.57 -18.16
N ASN A 179 -0.07 -15.79 -18.81
CA ASN A 179 0.04 -16.67 -19.98
C ASN A 179 -0.31 -18.13 -19.64
N HIS A 180 0.19 -18.66 -18.51
CA HIS A 180 -0.16 -20.00 -18.05
C HIS A 180 -1.66 -20.15 -17.77
N LYS A 181 -2.29 -19.13 -17.18
CA LYS A 181 -3.74 -19.11 -16.93
C LYS A 181 -4.53 -19.12 -18.25
N GLN A 182 -4.11 -18.37 -19.25
CA GLN A 182 -4.75 -18.34 -20.56
C GLN A 182 -4.62 -19.69 -21.29
N ASN A 183 -3.42 -20.30 -21.28
CA ASN A 183 -3.18 -21.60 -21.89
C ASN A 183 -4.03 -22.72 -21.27
N PHE A 184 -4.18 -22.73 -19.94
CA PHE A 184 -5.03 -23.70 -19.25
C PHE A 184 -6.52 -23.51 -19.59
N GLN A 185 -6.99 -22.26 -19.66
CA GLN A 185 -8.37 -22.00 -20.06
C GLN A 185 -8.65 -22.40 -21.50
N LEU A 186 -7.69 -22.23 -22.41
CA LEU A 186 -7.81 -22.68 -23.80
C LEU A 186 -7.86 -24.21 -23.89
N ALA A 187 -7.01 -24.90 -23.13
CA ALA A 187 -6.97 -26.36 -23.07
C ALA A 187 -8.25 -26.98 -22.48
N SER A 188 -8.94 -26.28 -21.56
CA SER A 188 -10.21 -26.75 -20.97
C SER A 188 -11.44 -26.64 -21.88
N LYS A 189 -11.32 -25.92 -23.01
CA LYS A 189 -12.41 -25.70 -23.97
C LYS A 189 -12.31 -26.58 -25.22
N THR A 190 -11.28 -27.41 -25.30
CA THR A 190 -11.02 -28.35 -26.41
C THR A 190 -11.39 -29.76 -25.97
#